data_AF-A0A024W102-F1
#
_entry.id   AF-A0A024W102-F1
#
_cell.length_a   1.000
_cell.length_b   1.000
_cell.length_c   1.000
_cell.angle_alpha   90.00
_cell.angle_beta   90.00
_cell.angle_gamma   90.00
#
_symmetry.space_group_name_H-M   'P 1'
#
loop_
_entity.id
_entity.type
_entity.pdbx_description
1 polymer ?
#
loop_
_entity_poly.entity_id
_entity_poly.type
_entity_poly.pdbx_seq_one_letter_code
_entity_poly.pdbx_strand_id
1 'polypeptide(L)'
;MVVPPQKLIVHYHHCSIKDIGDIYINYLNVQLFFLKNVLNCSFLLLVEEIHPYSNYGSYPYAFNTLEGNTLNDVEIIDYMKNIYLFDLVEYDLYAGIINELKIILTYYIWEDDKIFNNFTKKIYEDKFFYIYYLYLIRKLKKENRKICQERGLDNHKFNISRLKTILHILDKAVMNSNNSDIKSDNVSYFHSLCFSILSIFYSIPSQFNNELQDILLSSPKLIEFVKNMNDKYKIWKNEKSFLMGIRNAYHNR
;
A
#
# COMPACT_ATOMS: atom_id res chain seq x y z
N MET A 1 27.13 -28.27 13.83
CA MET A 1 25.73 -28.13 13.37
C MET A 1 25.64 -26.83 12.58
N VAL A 2 25.21 -26.88 11.33
CA VAL A 2 24.87 -25.65 10.57
C VAL A 2 23.55 -25.17 11.14
N VAL A 3 23.54 -24.04 11.84
CA VAL A 3 22.29 -23.42 12.28
C VAL A 3 21.58 -22.97 11.01
N PRO A 4 20.36 -23.47 10.72
CA PRO A 4 19.64 -23.02 9.54
C PRO A 4 19.51 -21.50 9.61
N PRO A 5 19.78 -20.77 8.50
CA PRO A 5 19.74 -19.31 8.54
C PRO A 5 18.35 -18.85 8.96
N GLN A 6 18.29 -17.95 9.94
CA GLN A 6 17.04 -17.32 10.38
C GLN A 6 16.35 -16.68 9.18
N LYS A 7 15.07 -17.01 8.98
CA LYS A 7 14.24 -16.45 7.91
C LYS A 7 12.90 -15.99 8.46
N LEU A 8 12.43 -14.90 7.90
CA LEU A 8 11.03 -14.48 8.00
C LEU A 8 10.40 -14.75 6.63
N ILE A 9 9.59 -15.80 6.54
CA ILE A 9 8.94 -16.22 5.29
C ILE A 9 7.56 -15.59 5.25
N VAL A 10 7.43 -14.49 4.53
CA VAL A 10 6.19 -13.75 4.37
C VAL A 10 5.46 -14.24 3.14
N HIS A 11 4.25 -14.73 3.34
CA HIS A 11 3.31 -14.97 2.26
C HIS A 11 2.45 -13.72 2.07
N TYR A 12 2.26 -13.30 0.82
CA TYR A 12 1.47 -12.12 0.49
C TYR A 12 0.54 -12.35 -0.69
N HIS A 13 -0.61 -11.68 -0.68
CA HIS A 13 -1.55 -11.75 -1.80
C HIS A 13 -1.00 -11.00 -3.02
N HIS A 14 -0.67 -11.74 -4.08
CA HIS A 14 -0.22 -11.20 -5.35
C HIS A 14 -1.40 -10.72 -6.20
N CYS A 15 -1.39 -9.43 -6.52
CA CYS A 15 -2.43 -8.79 -7.34
C CYS A 15 -1.85 -8.40 -8.70
N SER A 16 -2.56 -8.72 -9.78
CA SER A 16 -2.21 -8.30 -11.13
C SER A 16 -3.48 -8.20 -11.98
N ILE A 17 -3.45 -7.33 -12.99
CA ILE A 17 -4.52 -7.19 -13.97
C ILE A 17 -3.95 -7.56 -15.35
N LYS A 18 -4.71 -8.33 -16.13
CA LYS A 18 -4.32 -8.70 -17.50
C LYS A 18 -3.99 -7.45 -18.34
N ASP A 19 -2.96 -7.55 -19.16
CA ASP A 19 -2.44 -6.47 -20.04
C ASP A 19 -1.86 -5.23 -19.32
N ILE A 20 -2.04 -5.10 -18.01
CA ILE A 20 -1.45 -4.05 -17.15
C ILE A 20 -0.24 -4.59 -16.37
N GLY A 21 -0.34 -5.81 -15.82
CA GLY A 21 0.68 -6.48 -15.01
C GLY A 21 0.43 -6.33 -13.51
N ASP A 22 1.49 -6.43 -12.71
CA ASP A 22 1.41 -6.39 -11.23
C ASP A 22 0.87 -5.05 -10.73
N ILE A 23 -0.03 -5.13 -9.76
CA ILE A 23 -0.59 -3.97 -9.06
C ILE A 23 -0.63 -4.24 -7.56
N TYR A 24 -0.75 -3.18 -6.75
CA TYR A 24 -0.88 -3.31 -5.31
C TYR A 24 -2.15 -2.61 -4.83
N ILE A 25 -2.89 -3.29 -3.96
CA ILE A 25 -4.09 -2.76 -3.29
C ILE A 25 -4.02 -2.85 -1.77
N ASN A 26 -2.97 -3.46 -1.22
CA ASN A 26 -2.72 -3.53 0.22
C ASN A 26 -1.40 -2.81 0.54
N TYR A 27 -1.48 -1.76 1.37
CA TYR A 27 -0.31 -0.97 1.74
C TYR A 27 0.72 -1.78 2.55
N LEU A 28 0.31 -2.81 3.29
CA LEU A 28 1.23 -3.66 4.06
C LEU A 28 2.18 -4.43 3.12
N ASN A 29 1.67 -4.94 1.99
CA ASN A 29 2.51 -5.60 1.00
C ASN A 29 3.55 -4.62 0.43
N VAL A 30 3.11 -3.41 0.06
CA VAL A 30 4.02 -2.36 -0.44
C VAL A 30 5.08 -2.01 0.60
N GLN A 31 4.68 -1.90 1.87
CA GLN A 31 5.59 -1.62 2.97
C GLN A 31 6.62 -2.73 3.18
N LEU A 32 6.22 -3.99 3.04
CA LEU A 32 7.14 -5.13 3.14
C LEU A 32 8.17 -5.13 2.00
N PHE A 33 7.76 -4.83 0.76
CA PHE A 33 8.70 -4.66 -0.36
C PHE A 33 9.62 -3.47 -0.15
N PHE A 34 9.10 -2.36 0.38
CA PHE A 34 9.87 -1.18 0.73
C PHE A 34 10.97 -1.53 1.73
N LEU A 35 10.61 -2.14 2.86
CA LEU A 35 11.56 -2.51 3.91
C LEU A 35 12.58 -3.54 3.39
N LYS A 36 12.13 -4.51 2.59
CA LYS A 36 13.03 -5.49 1.95
C LYS A 36 14.14 -4.80 1.15
N ASN A 37 13.78 -3.83 0.32
CA ASN A 37 14.70 -3.19 -0.62
C ASN A 37 15.57 -2.13 0.06
N VAL A 38 14.99 -1.32 0.96
CA VAL A 38 15.71 -0.24 1.65
C VAL A 38 16.76 -0.80 2.61
N LEU A 39 16.41 -1.85 3.37
CA LEU A 39 17.28 -2.43 4.38
C LEU A 39 18.13 -3.59 3.85
N ASN A 40 17.93 -3.98 2.58
CA ASN A 40 18.55 -5.14 1.97
C ASN A 40 18.39 -6.41 2.83
N CYS A 41 17.15 -6.69 3.28
CA CYS A 41 16.82 -7.77 4.21
C CYS A 41 17.07 -9.17 3.60
N SER A 42 18.26 -9.74 3.78
CA SER A 42 18.57 -11.08 3.27
C SER A 42 17.76 -12.21 3.94
N PHE A 43 17.30 -12.00 5.19
CA PHE A 43 16.48 -12.96 5.92
C PHE A 43 14.99 -12.95 5.52
N LEU A 44 14.54 -11.91 4.80
CA LEU A 44 13.14 -11.74 4.43
C LEU A 44 12.85 -12.44 3.08
N LEU A 45 12.20 -13.59 3.16
CA LEU A 45 11.71 -14.31 1.98
C LEU A 45 10.25 -13.91 1.72
N LEU A 46 9.95 -13.50 0.50
CA LEU A 46 8.58 -13.14 0.10
C LEU A 46 8.05 -14.22 -0.84
N VAL A 47 6.85 -14.72 -0.56
CA VAL A 47 6.17 -15.79 -1.30
C VAL A 47 4.86 -15.25 -1.85
N GLU A 48 4.70 -15.39 -3.17
CA GLU A 48 3.53 -14.91 -3.91
C GLU A 48 2.36 -15.88 -3.78
N GLU A 49 1.21 -15.37 -3.34
CA GLU A 49 -0.01 -16.15 -3.18
C GLU A 49 -1.15 -15.57 -4.02
N ILE A 50 -1.67 -16.37 -4.93
CA ILE A 50 -2.73 -15.96 -5.86
C ILE A 50 -4.06 -15.82 -5.12
N HIS A 51 -4.35 -16.75 -4.21
CA HIS A 51 -5.57 -16.72 -3.42
C HIS A 51 -5.46 -15.63 -2.32
N PRO A 52 -6.52 -14.86 -2.00
CA PRO A 52 -6.44 -13.81 -0.98
C PRO A 52 -6.55 -14.31 0.46
N TYR A 53 -6.80 -15.61 0.66
CA TYR A 53 -6.85 -16.25 1.97
C TYR A 53 -5.97 -17.49 2.02
N SER A 54 -5.56 -17.86 3.22
CA SER A 54 -4.89 -19.12 3.55
C SER A 54 -5.61 -19.83 4.69
N ASN A 55 -5.11 -21.01 5.07
CA ASN A 55 -5.54 -21.68 6.31
C ASN A 55 -5.17 -20.89 7.58
N TYR A 56 -4.25 -19.93 7.49
CA TYR A 56 -3.81 -19.05 8.57
C TYR A 56 -4.54 -17.70 8.60
N GLY A 57 -5.49 -17.47 7.68
CA GLY A 57 -6.26 -16.24 7.59
C GLY A 57 -5.96 -15.40 6.35
N SER A 58 -6.09 -14.08 6.47
CA SER A 58 -5.78 -13.12 5.40
C SER A 58 -4.27 -12.90 5.26
N TYR A 59 -3.87 -12.48 4.05
CA TYR A 59 -2.50 -12.05 3.79
C TYR A 59 -2.28 -10.55 4.10
N PRO A 60 -1.06 -10.14 4.49
CA PRO A 60 0.13 -10.98 4.66
C PRO A 60 0.19 -11.69 6.02
N TYR A 61 0.80 -12.88 6.03
CA TYR A 61 1.27 -13.55 7.25
C TYR A 61 2.72 -13.99 7.05
N ALA A 62 3.44 -14.19 8.15
CA ALA A 62 4.84 -14.60 8.11
C ALA A 62 5.12 -15.79 9.04
N PHE A 63 5.90 -16.76 8.57
CA PHE A 63 6.52 -17.76 9.43
C PHE A 63 7.89 -17.25 9.90
N ASN A 64 8.02 -17.04 11.19
CA ASN A 64 9.29 -16.73 11.82
C ASN A 64 10.00 -18.04 12.20
N THR A 65 11.05 -18.40 11.45
CA THR A 65 11.75 -19.67 11.69
C THR A 65 12.59 -19.68 12.96
N LEU A 66 12.83 -18.51 13.58
CA LEU A 66 13.58 -18.42 14.84
C LEU A 66 12.70 -18.78 16.04
N GLU A 67 11.51 -18.17 16.13
CA GLU A 67 10.59 -18.35 17.26
C GLU A 67 9.58 -19.47 17.03
N GLY A 68 9.44 -19.97 15.79
CA GLY A 68 8.49 -21.02 15.45
C GLY A 68 7.02 -20.56 15.53
N ASN A 69 6.76 -19.25 15.44
CA ASN A 69 5.43 -18.65 15.46
C ASN A 69 5.02 -18.09 14.09
N THR A 70 3.73 -17.82 13.96
CA THR A 70 3.15 -17.10 12.81
C THR A 70 2.84 -15.67 13.24
N LEU A 71 3.29 -14.70 12.45
CA LEU A 71 3.00 -13.28 12.64
C LEU A 71 2.01 -12.83 11.57
N ASN A 72 1.00 -12.05 11.93
CA ASN A 72 -0.04 -11.60 11.00
C ASN A 72 -0.08 -10.08 10.85
N ASP A 73 -0.40 -9.60 9.65
CA ASP A 73 -0.65 -8.18 9.36
C ASP A 73 0.45 -7.24 9.91
N VAL A 74 0.11 -6.39 10.89
CA VAL A 74 0.99 -5.37 11.47
C VAL A 74 2.06 -5.99 12.37
N GLU A 75 1.84 -7.19 12.91
CA GLU A 75 2.84 -7.89 13.76
C GLU A 75 4.14 -8.14 12.98
N ILE A 76 4.03 -8.39 11.68
CA ILE A 76 5.19 -8.57 10.79
C ILE A 76 6.01 -7.27 10.73
N ILE A 77 5.32 -6.14 10.59
CA ILE A 77 5.95 -4.82 10.53
C ILE A 77 6.58 -4.48 11.88
N ASP A 78 5.90 -4.76 12.99
CA ASP A 78 6.42 -4.49 14.33
C ASP A 78 7.65 -5.34 14.65
N TYR A 79 7.63 -6.61 14.24
CA TYR A 79 8.81 -7.48 14.30
C TYR A 79 10.00 -6.89 13.53
N MET A 80 9.76 -6.42 12.30
CA MET A 80 10.81 -5.80 11.48
C MET A 80 11.31 -4.48 12.07
N LYS A 81 10.42 -3.61 12.57
CA LYS A 81 10.81 -2.35 13.22
C LYS A 81 11.77 -2.58 14.38
N ASN A 82 11.47 -3.58 15.22
CA ASN A 82 12.28 -3.88 16.40
C ASN A 82 13.66 -4.42 16.02
N ILE A 83 13.76 -5.24 14.97
CA ILE A 83 15.05 -5.74 14.47
C ILE A 83 15.93 -4.60 13.96
N TYR A 84 15.34 -3.65 13.23
CA TYR A 84 16.09 -2.60 12.54
C TYR A 84 16.16 -1.28 13.32
N LEU A 85 15.61 -1.23 14.53
CA LEU A 85 15.57 -0.04 15.40
C LEU A 85 15.11 1.21 14.63
N PHE A 86 14.04 1.08 13.84
CA PHE A 86 13.51 2.19 13.06
C PHE A 86 13.09 3.35 13.97
N ASP A 87 13.44 4.57 13.56
CA ASP A 87 12.95 5.78 14.23
C ASP A 87 11.43 5.92 14.04
N LEU A 88 10.73 6.05 15.17
CA LEU A 88 9.27 6.20 15.26
C LEU A 88 8.84 7.63 15.61
N VAL A 89 9.77 8.54 15.97
CA VAL A 89 9.44 9.87 16.49
C VAL A 89 8.55 10.65 15.53
N GLU A 90 8.90 10.65 14.24
CA GLU A 90 8.08 11.30 13.21
C GLU A 90 6.73 10.60 13.01
N TYR A 91 6.70 9.27 13.07
CA TYR A 91 5.47 8.51 12.86
C TYR A 91 4.45 8.78 13.96
N ASP A 92 4.87 8.82 15.23
CA ASP A 92 3.96 8.99 16.36
C ASP A 92 3.22 10.33 16.28
N LEU A 93 3.87 11.38 15.78
CA LEU A 93 3.26 12.68 15.53
C LEU A 93 2.14 12.63 14.48
N TYR A 94 2.26 11.74 13.48
CA TYR A 94 1.36 11.65 12.33
C TYR A 94 0.50 10.38 12.32
N ALA A 95 0.55 9.54 13.37
CA ALA A 95 -0.07 8.23 13.39
C ALA A 95 -1.59 8.28 13.08
N GLY A 96 -2.30 9.25 13.67
CA GLY A 96 -3.73 9.46 13.41
C GLY A 96 -4.02 9.80 11.94
N ILE A 97 -3.22 10.69 11.35
CA ILE A 97 -3.35 11.12 9.95
C ILE A 97 -3.08 9.96 8.99
N ILE A 98 -2.04 9.17 9.26
CA ILE A 98 -1.71 7.99 8.47
C ILE A 98 -2.81 6.93 8.56
N ASN A 99 -3.35 6.70 9.76
CA ASN A 99 -4.44 5.76 9.93
C ASN A 99 -5.69 6.18 9.13
N GLU A 100 -6.01 7.47 9.14
CA GLU A 100 -7.10 8.00 8.31
C GLU A 100 -6.82 7.86 6.82
N LEU A 101 -5.59 8.09 6.38
CA LEU A 101 -5.22 7.90 4.98
C LEU A 101 -5.39 6.44 4.52
N LYS A 102 -5.00 5.47 5.36
CA LYS A 102 -5.21 4.02 5.10
C LYS A 102 -6.69 3.71 4.92
N ILE A 103 -7.52 4.24 5.80
CA ILE A 103 -8.97 4.00 5.83
C ILE A 103 -9.63 4.62 4.57
N ILE A 104 -9.25 5.83 4.18
CA ILE A 104 -9.71 6.47 2.94
C ILE A 104 -9.25 5.67 1.70
N LEU A 105 -8.04 5.12 1.70
CA LEU A 105 -7.58 4.26 0.61
C LEU A 105 -8.48 3.01 0.48
N THR A 106 -8.80 2.35 1.59
CA THR A 106 -9.73 1.21 1.60
C THR A 106 -11.08 1.56 0.98
N TYR A 107 -11.64 2.74 1.31
CA TYR A 107 -12.88 3.21 0.71
C TYR A 107 -12.78 3.29 -0.83
N TYR A 108 -11.74 3.93 -1.37
CA TYR A 108 -11.61 4.06 -2.82
C TYR A 108 -11.38 2.74 -3.54
N ILE A 109 -10.67 1.81 -2.92
CA ILE A 109 -10.42 0.49 -3.52
C ILE A 109 -11.68 -0.37 -3.51
N TRP A 110 -12.48 -0.34 -2.45
CA TRP A 110 -13.56 -1.33 -2.24
C TRP A 110 -14.99 -0.79 -2.38
N GLU A 111 -15.23 0.48 -2.02
CA GLU A 111 -16.57 1.07 -1.94
C GLU A 111 -16.87 2.06 -3.07
N ASP A 112 -15.88 2.75 -3.64
CA ASP A 112 -16.10 3.55 -4.85
C ASP A 112 -16.47 2.63 -6.02
N ASP A 113 -17.72 2.71 -6.50
CA ASP A 113 -18.22 1.77 -7.50
C ASP A 113 -17.48 1.84 -8.84
N LYS A 114 -16.98 3.02 -9.24
CA LYS A 114 -16.26 3.16 -10.52
C LYS A 114 -14.87 2.54 -10.42
N ILE A 115 -14.14 2.82 -9.34
CA ILE A 115 -12.82 2.22 -9.12
C ILE A 115 -12.98 0.72 -8.89
N PHE A 116 -13.90 0.30 -8.02
CA PHE A 116 -14.11 -1.11 -7.72
C PHE A 116 -14.41 -1.93 -8.99
N ASN A 117 -15.37 -1.51 -9.81
CA ASN A 117 -15.78 -2.30 -10.98
C ASN A 117 -14.73 -2.36 -12.10
N ASN A 118 -13.86 -1.35 -12.22
CA ASN A 118 -12.91 -1.24 -13.33
C ASN A 118 -11.45 -1.50 -12.94
N PHE A 119 -11.11 -1.47 -11.65
CA PHE A 119 -9.75 -1.66 -11.13
C PHE A 119 -9.69 -2.87 -10.19
N THR A 120 -10.30 -2.77 -9.01
CA THR A 120 -10.17 -3.78 -7.94
C THR A 120 -10.76 -5.13 -8.34
N LYS A 121 -11.95 -5.11 -8.94
CA LYS A 121 -12.65 -6.30 -9.41
C LYS A 121 -11.88 -7.06 -10.50
N LYS A 122 -11.11 -6.34 -11.34
CA LYS A 122 -10.32 -6.92 -12.43
C LYS A 122 -9.13 -7.76 -11.96
N ILE A 123 -8.63 -7.52 -10.74
CA ILE A 123 -7.57 -8.34 -10.13
C ILE A 123 -7.96 -9.81 -10.03
N TYR A 124 -9.25 -10.06 -9.74
CA TYR A 124 -9.75 -11.39 -9.46
C TYR A 124 -10.46 -12.02 -10.66
N GLU A 125 -10.99 -11.20 -11.58
CA GLU A 125 -11.82 -11.66 -12.71
C GLU A 125 -11.05 -12.60 -13.64
N ASP A 126 -9.80 -12.29 -13.93
CA ASP A 126 -8.98 -13.07 -14.86
C ASP A 126 -8.22 -14.24 -14.19
N LYS A 127 -8.21 -14.28 -12.85
CA LYS A 127 -7.39 -15.24 -12.07
C LYS A 127 -8.17 -16.46 -11.59
N PHE A 128 -9.49 -16.38 -11.50
CA PHE A 128 -10.34 -17.43 -10.96
C PHE A 128 -11.47 -17.78 -11.91
N PHE A 129 -11.95 -19.02 -11.85
CA PHE A 129 -13.14 -19.40 -12.61
C PHE A 129 -14.36 -18.60 -12.14
N TYR A 130 -15.25 -18.30 -13.08
CA TYR A 130 -16.31 -17.29 -12.96
C TYR A 130 -17.11 -17.34 -11.64
N ILE A 131 -17.63 -18.52 -11.28
CA ILE A 131 -18.46 -18.68 -10.07
C ILE A 131 -17.67 -18.36 -8.80
N TYR A 132 -16.41 -18.82 -8.73
CA TYR A 132 -15.58 -18.62 -7.55
C TYR A 132 -15.12 -17.19 -7.41
N TYR A 133 -14.72 -16.57 -8.53
CA TYR A 133 -14.46 -15.15 -8.59
C TYR A 133 -15.63 -14.32 -8.03
N LEU A 134 -16.87 -14.60 -8.46
CA LEU A 134 -18.06 -13.89 -7.98
C LEU A 134 -18.27 -14.07 -6.47
N TYR A 135 -18.09 -15.29 -5.97
CA TYR A 135 -18.13 -15.56 -4.53
C TYR A 135 -17.08 -14.73 -3.78
N LEU A 136 -15.84 -14.80 -4.25
CA LEU A 136 -14.68 -14.19 -3.60
C LEU A 136 -14.80 -12.67 -3.54
N ILE A 137 -15.13 -12.03 -4.67
CA ILE A 137 -15.23 -10.57 -4.73
C ILE A 137 -16.40 -10.04 -3.87
N ARG A 138 -17.52 -10.78 -3.80
CA ARG A 138 -18.65 -10.42 -2.92
C ARG A 138 -18.27 -10.52 -1.45
N LYS A 139 -17.54 -11.57 -1.08
CA LYS A 139 -17.04 -11.75 0.29
C LYS A 139 -16.09 -10.61 0.68
N LEU A 140 -15.07 -10.34 -0.13
CA LEU A 140 -14.09 -9.26 0.12
C LEU A 140 -14.75 -7.87 0.16
N LYS A 141 -15.67 -7.57 -0.77
CA LYS A 141 -16.40 -6.29 -0.74
C LYS A 141 -17.24 -6.16 0.53
N LYS A 142 -17.92 -7.23 0.98
CA LYS A 142 -18.71 -7.20 2.22
C LYS A 142 -17.84 -6.96 3.46
N GLU A 143 -16.66 -7.60 3.54
CA GLU A 143 -15.71 -7.42 4.64
C GLU A 143 -15.20 -5.97 4.70
N ASN A 144 -14.75 -5.42 3.57
CA ASN A 144 -14.24 -4.04 3.51
C ASN A 144 -15.34 -2.99 3.71
N ARG A 145 -16.56 -3.24 3.22
CA ARG A 145 -17.71 -2.37 3.47
C ARG A 145 -17.99 -2.19 4.96
N LYS A 146 -17.91 -3.28 5.74
CA LYS A 146 -18.11 -3.23 7.19
C LYS A 146 -17.08 -2.30 7.85
N ILE A 147 -15.81 -2.41 7.45
CA ILE A 147 -14.73 -1.52 7.93
C ILE A 147 -15.03 -0.06 7.58
N CYS A 148 -15.44 0.24 6.35
CA CYS A 148 -15.77 1.60 5.93
C CYS A 148 -16.96 2.18 6.69
N GLN A 149 -18.00 1.38 6.96
CA GLN A 149 -19.18 1.79 7.72
C GLN A 149 -18.84 2.10 9.19
N GLU A 150 -18.07 1.24 9.85
CA GLU A 150 -17.62 1.46 11.23
C GLU A 150 -16.76 2.71 11.39
N ARG A 151 -16.15 3.20 10.29
CA ARG A 151 -15.31 4.40 10.25
C ARG A 151 -16.01 5.64 9.66
N GLY A 152 -17.30 5.56 9.34
CA GLY A 152 -18.09 6.70 8.85
C GLY A 152 -17.63 7.24 7.48
N LEU A 153 -17.23 6.34 6.56
CA LEU A 153 -16.75 6.70 5.22
C LEU A 153 -17.82 6.63 4.12
N ASP A 154 -19.10 6.70 4.46
CA ASP A 154 -20.21 6.57 3.51
C ASP A 154 -20.36 7.78 2.57
N ASN A 155 -19.74 8.91 2.90
CA ASN A 155 -19.86 10.14 2.13
C ASN A 155 -18.59 10.47 1.31
N HIS A 156 -18.70 10.35 -0.01
CA HIS A 156 -17.62 10.65 -0.96
C HIS A 156 -17.04 12.07 -0.79
N LYS A 157 -17.88 13.11 -0.72
CA LYS A 157 -17.43 14.51 -0.60
C LYS A 157 -16.66 14.76 0.69
N PHE A 158 -17.10 14.11 1.77
CA PHE A 158 -16.40 14.19 3.06
C PHE A 158 -15.02 13.53 2.98
N ASN A 159 -14.93 12.34 2.38
CA ASN A 159 -13.67 11.61 2.18
C ASN A 159 -12.69 12.41 1.30
N ILE A 160 -13.18 13.05 0.25
CA ILE A 160 -12.43 13.99 -0.61
C ILE A 160 -11.84 15.15 0.21
N SER A 161 -12.67 15.84 1.00
CA SER A 161 -12.22 16.99 1.82
C SER A 161 -11.16 16.59 2.86
N ARG A 162 -11.36 15.43 3.51
CA ARG A 162 -10.40 14.85 4.45
C ARG A 162 -9.09 14.50 3.77
N LEU A 163 -9.16 13.83 2.62
CA LEU A 163 -7.97 13.47 1.84
C LEU A 163 -7.17 14.73 1.48
N LYS A 164 -7.82 15.78 0.97
CA LYS A 164 -7.15 17.06 0.66
C LYS A 164 -6.41 17.64 1.86
N THR A 165 -7.03 17.60 3.04
CA THR A 165 -6.43 18.09 4.29
C THR A 165 -5.21 17.24 4.69
N ILE A 166 -5.34 15.91 4.61
CA ILE A 166 -4.27 14.97 4.91
C ILE A 166 -3.08 15.18 3.97
N LEU A 167 -3.32 15.26 2.65
CA LEU A 167 -2.25 15.48 1.67
C LEU A 167 -1.51 16.79 1.91
N HIS A 168 -2.22 17.88 2.28
CA HIS A 168 -1.58 19.15 2.64
C HIS A 168 -0.68 19.03 3.88
N ILE A 169 -1.09 18.26 4.89
CA ILE A 169 -0.28 18.03 6.09
C ILE A 169 0.94 17.18 5.73
N LEU A 170 0.76 16.11 4.96
CA LEU A 170 1.84 15.24 4.52
C LEU A 170 2.85 15.96 3.62
N ASP A 171 2.39 16.84 2.74
CA ASP A 171 3.25 17.66 1.88
C ASP A 171 4.21 18.51 2.73
N LYS A 172 3.72 19.10 3.83
CA LYS A 172 4.58 19.83 4.77
C LYS A 172 5.49 18.92 5.59
N ALA A 173 4.98 17.79 6.06
CA ALA A 173 5.72 16.85 6.91
C ALA A 173 6.94 16.26 6.16
N VAL A 174 6.71 15.76 4.95
CA VAL A 174 7.76 15.19 4.09
C VAL A 174 8.78 16.25 3.65
N MET A 175 8.41 17.53 3.61
CA MET A 175 9.36 18.62 3.31
C MET A 175 10.23 19.00 4.51
N ASN A 176 9.67 18.97 5.72
CA ASN A 176 10.43 19.30 6.92
C ASN A 176 11.49 18.24 7.24
N SER A 177 11.22 16.96 6.95
CA SER A 177 12.23 15.89 7.05
C SER A 177 13.37 16.02 6.03
N ASN A 178 13.15 16.71 4.91
CA ASN A 178 14.17 16.98 3.89
C ASN A 178 15.07 18.20 4.19
N ASN A 179 14.75 19.03 5.18
CA ASN A 179 15.48 20.29 5.46
C ASN A 179 16.68 20.12 6.42
N SER A 180 16.94 18.93 6.93
CA SER A 180 18.21 18.58 7.58
C SER A 180 18.94 17.53 6.76
N ASP A 181 19.92 17.97 5.96
CA ASP A 181 20.90 17.15 5.26
C ASP A 181 20.36 16.06 4.30
N ILE A 182 20.09 16.48 3.05
CA ILE A 182 20.08 15.64 1.82
C ILE A 182 21.50 15.11 1.49
N LYS A 183 22.23 14.69 2.53
CA LYS A 183 23.48 13.94 2.50
C LYS A 183 23.40 12.67 3.35
N SER A 184 22.30 12.41 4.06
CA SER A 184 22.11 11.17 4.80
C SER A 184 21.07 10.27 4.13
N ASP A 185 21.43 8.99 3.97
CA ASP A 185 20.62 7.91 3.40
C ASP A 185 19.41 7.48 4.27
N ASN A 186 18.96 8.31 5.21
CA ASN A 186 18.10 7.87 6.30
C ASN A 186 16.61 7.99 5.98
N VAL A 187 16.09 6.94 5.34
CA VAL A 187 14.65 6.73 5.19
C VAL A 187 14.03 6.31 6.52
N SER A 188 13.12 7.14 7.07
CA SER A 188 12.38 6.82 8.29
C SER A 188 11.18 5.88 8.08
N TYR A 189 10.65 5.32 9.16
CA TYR A 189 9.44 4.50 9.12
C TYR A 189 8.23 5.27 8.58
N PHE A 190 8.13 6.56 8.91
CA PHE A 190 7.11 7.46 8.38
C PHE A 190 7.16 7.52 6.83
N HIS A 191 8.35 7.66 6.24
CA HIS A 191 8.52 7.64 4.78
C HIS A 191 8.02 6.32 4.17
N SER A 192 8.28 5.18 4.82
CA SER A 192 7.80 3.87 4.34
C SER A 192 6.28 3.80 4.25
N LEU A 193 5.56 4.34 5.26
CA LEU A 193 4.10 4.36 5.29
C LEU A 193 3.53 5.31 4.25
N CYS A 194 4.06 6.53 4.18
CA CYS A 194 3.66 7.53 3.20
C CYS A 194 3.81 6.97 1.78
N PHE A 195 4.97 6.40 1.45
CA PHE A 195 5.18 5.76 0.16
C PHE A 195 4.17 4.64 -0.10
N SER A 196 3.99 3.75 0.87
CA SER A 196 3.17 2.54 0.70
C SER A 196 1.71 2.86 0.40
N ILE A 197 1.16 3.91 1.01
CA ILE A 197 -0.23 4.31 0.82
C ILE A 197 -0.39 5.18 -0.42
N LEU A 198 0.48 6.20 -0.58
CA LEU A 198 0.39 7.14 -1.70
C LEU A 198 0.68 6.48 -3.05
N SER A 199 1.63 5.54 -3.11
CA SER A 199 1.93 4.82 -4.37
C SER A 199 0.73 4.02 -4.88
N ILE A 200 -0.09 3.46 -3.99
CA ILE A 200 -1.35 2.80 -4.38
C ILE A 200 -2.34 3.83 -4.89
N PHE A 201 -2.56 4.94 -4.19
CA PHE A 201 -3.44 6.01 -4.67
C PHE A 201 -3.07 6.47 -6.09
N TYR A 202 -1.78 6.75 -6.33
CA TYR A 202 -1.30 7.21 -7.63
C TYR A 202 -1.32 6.12 -8.72
N SER A 203 -1.47 4.84 -8.35
CA SER A 203 -1.65 3.75 -9.32
C SER A 203 -3.09 3.62 -9.82
N ILE A 204 -4.09 4.20 -9.13
CA ILE A 204 -5.50 4.14 -9.53
C ILE A 204 -5.69 5.00 -10.80
N PRO A 205 -6.19 4.43 -11.92
CA PRO A 205 -6.35 5.18 -13.15
C PRO A 205 -7.32 6.38 -13.02
N SER A 206 -6.89 7.55 -13.50
CA SER A 206 -7.63 8.82 -13.35
C SER A 206 -9.06 8.77 -13.90
N GLN A 207 -9.25 8.07 -15.01
CA GLN A 207 -10.55 7.90 -15.69
C GLN A 207 -11.64 7.27 -14.81
N PHE A 208 -11.28 6.62 -13.70
CA PHE A 208 -12.25 6.02 -12.79
C PHE A 208 -12.79 7.02 -11.77
N ASN A 209 -12.00 8.01 -11.36
CA ASN A 209 -12.45 9.07 -10.47
C ASN A 209 -11.62 10.37 -10.65
N ASN A 210 -12.14 11.31 -11.42
CA ASN A 210 -11.46 12.58 -11.70
C ASN A 210 -11.30 13.48 -10.46
N GLU A 211 -12.28 13.49 -9.56
CA GLU A 211 -12.24 14.33 -8.35
C GLU A 211 -11.14 13.87 -7.39
N LEU A 212 -11.02 12.56 -7.18
CA LEU A 212 -9.89 11.95 -6.48
C LEU A 212 -8.56 12.34 -7.13
N GLN A 213 -8.48 12.23 -8.46
CA GLN A 213 -7.26 12.53 -9.19
C GLN A 213 -6.85 13.99 -9.06
N ASP A 214 -7.78 14.94 -9.16
CA ASP A 214 -7.49 16.37 -9.03
C ASP A 214 -6.90 16.71 -7.66
N ILE A 215 -7.38 16.06 -6.60
CA ILE A 215 -6.84 16.22 -5.25
C ILE A 215 -5.44 15.61 -5.15
N LEU A 216 -5.24 14.40 -5.67
CA LEU A 216 -3.93 13.74 -5.69
C LEU A 216 -2.89 14.57 -6.45
N LEU A 217 -3.28 15.21 -7.56
CA LEU A 217 -2.42 16.07 -8.38
C LEU A 217 -2.19 17.47 -7.78
N SER A 218 -3.01 17.88 -6.81
CA SER A 218 -2.85 19.18 -6.14
C SER A 218 -1.61 19.27 -5.25
N SER A 219 -0.96 18.13 -4.96
CA SER A 219 0.27 18.02 -4.16
C SER A 219 1.42 17.44 -5.00
N PRO A 220 1.99 18.20 -5.95
CA PRO A 220 3.00 17.69 -6.89
C PRO A 220 4.28 17.19 -6.22
N LYS A 221 4.61 17.69 -5.02
CA LYS A 221 5.82 17.27 -4.31
C LYS A 221 5.67 15.88 -3.69
N LEU A 222 4.46 15.49 -3.27
CA LEU A 222 4.19 14.12 -2.83
C LEU A 222 4.34 13.12 -3.99
N ILE A 223 4.01 13.53 -5.21
CA ILE A 223 4.27 12.74 -6.41
C ILE A 223 5.77 12.56 -6.63
N GLU A 224 6.53 13.65 -6.54
CA GLU A 224 7.99 13.63 -6.67
C GLU A 224 8.64 12.76 -5.59
N PHE A 225 8.17 12.85 -4.34
CA PHE A 225 8.57 11.98 -3.25
C PHE A 225 8.37 10.50 -3.61
N VAL A 226 7.16 10.11 -4.05
CA VAL A 226 6.88 8.72 -4.41
C VAL A 226 7.73 8.27 -5.60
N LYS A 227 7.95 9.12 -6.61
CA LYS A 227 8.85 8.81 -7.74
C LYS A 227 10.28 8.58 -7.27
N ASN A 228 10.86 9.52 -6.55
CA ASN A 228 12.25 9.47 -6.10
C ASN A 228 12.52 8.23 -5.24
N MET A 229 11.59 7.90 -4.34
CA MET A 229 11.68 6.70 -3.51
C MET A 229 11.62 5.41 -4.34
N ASN A 230 10.72 5.33 -5.33
CA ASN A 230 10.65 4.17 -6.20
C ASN A 230 11.87 4.06 -7.13
N ASP A 231 12.39 5.18 -7.61
CA ASP A 231 13.56 5.21 -8.48
C ASP A 231 14.82 4.75 -7.75
N LYS A 232 14.97 5.16 -6.49
CA LYS A 232 16.08 4.76 -5.61
C LYS A 232 15.99 3.29 -5.18
N TYR A 233 14.82 2.83 -4.76
CA TYR A 233 14.67 1.53 -4.09
C TYR A 233 13.95 0.45 -4.90
N LYS A 234 13.45 0.76 -6.11
CA LYS A 234 12.83 -0.18 -7.07
C LYS A 234 11.75 -1.08 -6.43
N ILE A 235 10.83 -0.46 -5.70
CA ILE A 235 9.81 -1.15 -4.89
C ILE A 235 8.67 -1.64 -5.78
N TRP A 236 8.13 -0.77 -6.62
CA TRP A 236 7.25 -1.08 -7.72
C TRP A 236 8.10 -1.38 -8.95
N LYS A 237 8.21 -2.67 -9.30
CA LYS A 237 8.97 -3.13 -10.47
C LYS A 237 8.28 -2.83 -11.80
N ASN A 238 6.95 -2.84 -11.83
CA ASN A 238 6.19 -2.58 -13.03
C ASN A 238 5.90 -1.08 -13.19
N GLU A 239 6.69 -0.41 -14.03
CA GLU A 239 6.49 1.01 -14.32
C GLU A 239 5.16 1.31 -15.02
N LYS A 240 4.52 0.35 -15.71
CA LYS A 240 3.24 0.61 -16.41
C LYS A 240 2.10 0.84 -15.44
N SER A 241 2.07 0.10 -14.34
CA SER A 241 1.08 0.26 -13.27
C SER A 241 1.46 1.35 -12.26
N PHE A 242 2.75 1.52 -12.00
CA PHE A 242 3.24 2.58 -11.12
C PHE A 242 2.91 3.97 -11.70
N LEU A 243 2.17 4.76 -10.93
CA LEU A 243 1.71 6.11 -11.31
C LEU A 243 0.79 6.15 -12.55
N MET A 244 0.09 5.05 -12.86
CA MET A 244 -0.87 5.01 -13.97
C MET A 244 -1.95 6.10 -13.85
N GLY A 245 -2.42 6.40 -12.64
CA GLY A 245 -3.33 7.52 -12.37
C GLY A 245 -2.79 8.86 -12.85
N ILE A 246 -1.51 9.10 -12.58
CA ILE A 246 -0.82 10.34 -12.96
C ILE A 246 -0.64 10.42 -14.48
N ARG A 247 -0.13 9.37 -15.12
CA ARG A 247 0.12 9.36 -16.57
C ARG A 247 -1.16 9.58 -17.37
N ASN A 248 -2.24 8.90 -17.01
CA ASN A 248 -3.52 9.04 -17.69
C ASN A 248 -4.09 10.46 -17.56
N ALA A 249 -3.87 11.12 -16.42
CA ALA A 249 -4.32 12.49 -16.22
C ALA A 249 -3.58 13.51 -17.12
N TYR A 250 -2.29 13.29 -17.40
CA TYR A 250 -1.53 14.15 -18.31
C TYR A 250 -1.82 13.89 -19.79
N HIS A 251 -2.29 12.69 -20.16
CA HIS A 251 -2.71 12.38 -21.54
C HIS A 251 -4.11 12.88 -21.89
N ASN A 252 -4.98 13.09 -20.90
CA ASN A 252 -6.37 13.52 -21.08
C ASN A 252 -6.56 15.05 -20.92
N ARG A 253 -5.47 15.83 -20.88
CA ARG A 253 -5.44 17.29 -20.86
C ARG A 253 -4.84 17.80 -22.16
#